data_AF-A0A955D1S8-F1
#
_entry.id   AF-A0A955D1S8-F1
#
_cell.length_a   1.000
_cell.length_b   1.000
_cell.length_c   1.000
_cell.angle_alpha   90.00
_cell.angle_beta   90.00
_cell.angle_gamma   90.00
#
_symmetry.space_group_name_H-M   'P 1'
#
loop_
_entity.id
_entity.type
_entity.pdbx_description
1 polymer ?
#
loop_
_entity_poly.entity_id
_entity_poly.type
_entity_poly.pdbx_seq_one_letter_code
_entity_poly.pdbx_strand_id
1 'polypeptide(L)'
;MRIGLDVMGGDHAPDEILKGGLAALDGLAADDRLVLVGDRRVIEEGMAERGIHDSRVEIVATTEVIGMDDSPVEAVRNRKGSSIVVMYQMASPKAKDRLDAVISAGNTGACVSAAQMHMRRLPNVHRPGIAVTVPTFSGPVVLIDVGANIEPKPHHLAQYGVMGDVYSRRILGIERPRVALMNVGGEEQKGTSDMKEARDLLRSAEGMNFIGYIEGRSVFDGGADVVITDGVVGNVMIKLAEGLAGGIFKALAHEVFAIDPELAVRLEPVVKSLYAKHDYHEY
;
A
#
# COMPACT_ATOMS: atom_id res chain seq x y z
N MET A 1 12.61 7.91 -15.57
CA MET A 1 11.27 7.69 -14.98
C MET A 1 10.77 8.97 -14.32
N ARG A 2 9.47 9.21 -14.28
CA ARG A 2 8.84 10.37 -13.59
C ARG A 2 7.94 9.89 -12.47
N ILE A 3 8.30 10.20 -11.22
CA ILE A 3 7.54 9.80 -10.03
C ILE A 3 6.84 11.03 -9.47
N GLY A 4 5.50 11.00 -9.43
CA GLY A 4 4.71 12.01 -8.74
C GLY A 4 4.65 11.74 -7.24
N LEU A 5 4.87 12.78 -6.44
CA LEU A 5 4.72 12.73 -4.99
C LEU A 5 3.76 13.84 -4.56
N ASP A 6 2.62 13.45 -3.97
CA ASP A 6 1.69 14.37 -3.34
C ASP A 6 2.27 14.88 -2.02
N VAL A 7 2.75 16.12 -2.03
CA VAL A 7 3.40 16.75 -0.87
C VAL A 7 2.40 17.11 0.23
N MET A 8 1.12 17.24 -0.11
CA MET A 8 0.11 17.76 0.82
C MET A 8 -0.63 16.65 1.59
N GLY A 9 -0.45 15.39 1.19
CA GLY A 9 -1.15 14.25 1.75
C GLY A 9 -0.39 13.56 2.87
N GLY A 10 -1.04 13.40 4.03
CA GLY A 10 -0.54 12.65 5.18
C GLY A 10 -0.58 13.45 6.49
N ASP A 11 -0.57 12.76 7.63
CA ASP A 11 -0.71 13.39 8.95
C ASP A 11 0.44 14.34 9.31
N HIS A 12 1.64 14.06 8.77
CA HIS A 12 2.86 14.84 8.96
C HIS A 12 3.30 15.56 7.67
N ALA A 13 2.38 15.72 6.72
CA ALA A 13 2.61 16.52 5.54
C ALA A 13 2.65 18.01 5.92
N PRO A 14 3.46 18.83 5.24
CA PRO A 14 4.33 18.50 4.11
C PRO A 14 5.71 17.95 4.49
N ASP A 15 6.10 18.08 5.77
CA ASP A 15 7.50 17.96 6.19
C ASP A 15 8.10 16.56 6.02
N GLU A 16 7.43 15.52 6.50
CA GLU A 16 7.94 14.14 6.38
C GLU A 16 7.87 13.65 4.92
N ILE A 17 6.90 14.14 4.15
CA ILE A 17 6.80 13.82 2.71
C ILE A 17 7.95 14.43 1.93
N LEU A 18 8.27 15.71 2.16
CA LEU A 18 9.42 16.37 1.55
C LEU A 18 10.73 15.70 1.98
N LYS A 19 10.87 15.38 3.27
CA LYS A 19 12.07 14.69 3.77
C LYS A 19 12.28 13.33 3.11
N GLY A 20 11.25 12.48 3.06
CA GLY A 20 11.32 11.17 2.41
C GLY A 20 11.52 11.27 0.90
N GLY A 21 10.75 12.12 0.23
CA GLY A 21 10.86 12.34 -1.22
C GLY A 21 12.24 12.84 -1.64
N LEU A 22 12.80 13.80 -0.91
CA LEU A 22 14.12 14.35 -1.22
C LEU A 22 15.25 13.37 -0.85
N ALA A 23 15.10 12.57 0.22
CA ALA A 23 16.05 11.50 0.52
C ALA A 23 16.09 10.42 -0.58
N ALA A 24 14.97 10.17 -1.27
CA ALA A 24 14.93 9.23 -2.38
C ALA A 24 15.79 9.66 -3.59
N LEU A 25 16.17 10.94 -3.71
CA LEU A 25 17.02 11.45 -4.79
C LEU A 25 18.36 10.70 -4.88
N ASP A 26 18.90 10.22 -3.76
CA ASP A 26 20.16 9.47 -3.73
C ASP A 26 20.06 8.13 -4.47
N GLY A 27 18.86 7.56 -4.58
CA GLY A 27 18.58 6.32 -5.29
C GLY A 27 18.13 6.49 -6.74
N LEU A 28 17.84 7.72 -7.19
CA LEU A 28 17.33 7.98 -8.54
C LEU A 28 18.46 8.11 -9.57
N ALA A 29 18.21 7.64 -10.80
CA ALA A 29 19.12 7.86 -11.92
C ALA A 29 19.15 9.35 -12.33
N ALA A 30 20.14 9.75 -13.13
CA ALA A 30 20.30 11.15 -13.55
C ALA A 30 19.16 11.64 -14.47
N ASP A 31 18.53 10.73 -15.21
CA ASP A 31 17.39 10.98 -16.11
C ASP A 31 16.03 10.75 -15.43
N ASP A 32 16.01 10.32 -14.17
CA ASP A 32 14.80 10.25 -13.37
C ASP A 32 14.38 11.63 -12.86
N ARG A 33 13.07 11.78 -12.62
CA ARG A 33 12.46 13.01 -12.13
C ARG A 33 11.57 12.72 -10.93
N LEU A 34 11.78 13.48 -9.87
CA LEU A 34 10.87 13.56 -8.74
C LEU A 34 9.96 14.77 -8.93
N VAL A 35 8.67 14.52 -9.14
CA VAL A 35 7.67 15.54 -9.42
C VAL A 35 6.86 15.80 -8.15
N LEU A 36 7.19 16.87 -7.44
CA LEU A 36 6.52 17.31 -6.23
C LEU A 36 5.23 18.05 -6.60
N VAL A 37 4.09 17.50 -6.19
CA VAL A 37 2.76 18.03 -6.51
C VAL A 37 2.12 18.59 -5.23
N GLY A 38 1.85 19.90 -5.20
CA GLY A 38 1.32 20.55 -4.00
C GLY A 38 1.35 22.08 -4.05
N ASP A 39 1.19 22.71 -2.88
CA ASP A 39 1.36 24.16 -2.76
C ASP A 39 2.81 24.54 -3.07
N ARG A 40 3.01 25.36 -4.11
CA ARG A 40 4.34 25.75 -4.60
C ARG A 40 5.17 26.42 -3.50
N ARG A 41 4.57 27.32 -2.74
CA ARG A 41 5.30 28.10 -1.74
C ARG A 41 5.79 27.18 -0.62
N VAL A 42 4.93 26.27 -0.17
CA VAL A 42 5.27 25.26 0.84
C VAL A 42 6.43 24.37 0.37
N ILE A 43 6.39 23.92 -0.88
CA ILE A 43 7.46 23.07 -1.44
C ILE A 43 8.77 23.86 -1.56
N GLU A 44 8.73 25.07 -2.12
CA GLU A 44 9.93 25.91 -2.33
C GLU A 44 10.56 26.30 -0.97
N GLU A 45 9.76 26.67 0.03
CA GLU A 45 10.22 26.95 1.40
C GLU A 45 10.87 25.71 2.02
N GLY A 46 10.19 24.56 1.97
CA GLY A 46 10.71 23.32 2.56
C GLY A 46 12.00 22.81 1.92
N MET A 47 12.17 23.00 0.60
CA MET A 47 13.41 22.72 -0.11
C MET A 47 14.54 23.69 0.28
N ALA A 48 14.24 24.99 0.36
CA ALA A 48 15.21 26.03 0.72
C ALA A 48 15.75 25.84 2.15
N GLU A 49 14.89 25.52 3.12
CA GLU A 49 15.28 25.24 4.51
C GLU A 49 16.25 24.06 4.63
N ARG A 50 16.12 23.08 3.73
CA ARG A 50 16.97 21.88 3.68
C ARG A 50 18.21 22.08 2.80
N GLY A 51 18.33 23.23 2.13
CA GLY A 51 19.45 23.55 1.24
C GLY A 51 19.53 22.66 -0.01
N ILE A 52 18.40 22.09 -0.44
CA ILE A 52 18.38 21.13 -1.55
C ILE A 52 18.07 21.84 -2.85
N HIS A 53 19.02 21.76 -3.79
CA HIS A 53 18.87 22.23 -5.16
C HIS A 53 19.28 21.10 -6.10
N ASP A 54 18.30 20.34 -6.61
CA ASP A 54 18.54 19.22 -7.51
C ASP A 54 17.73 19.40 -8.80
N SER A 55 18.43 19.32 -9.95
CA SER A 55 17.83 19.45 -11.28
C SER A 55 16.81 18.36 -11.64
N ARG A 56 16.77 17.27 -10.88
CA ARG A 56 15.80 16.17 -11.05
C ARG A 56 14.46 16.48 -10.40
N VAL A 57 14.37 17.52 -9.56
CA VAL A 57 13.12 17.91 -8.89
C VAL A 57 12.31 18.85 -9.77
N GLU A 58 11.05 18.48 -10.00
CA GLU A 58 10.05 19.30 -10.68
C GLU A 58 8.94 19.67 -9.70
N ILE A 59 8.44 20.90 -9.76
CA ILE A 59 7.34 21.37 -8.89
C ILE A 59 6.10 21.61 -9.74
N VAL A 60 5.02 20.91 -9.41
CA VAL A 60 3.68 21.10 -9.98
C VAL A 60 2.82 21.76 -8.92
N ALA A 61 2.53 23.04 -9.15
CA ALA A 61 1.71 23.83 -8.24
C ALA A 61 0.23 23.42 -8.30
N THR A 62 -0.38 23.27 -7.14
CA THR A 62 -1.82 23.02 -6.98
C THR A 62 -2.45 24.03 -6.03
N THR A 63 -3.78 24.18 -6.09
CA THR A 63 -4.50 25.22 -5.34
C THR A 63 -5.41 24.66 -4.25
N GLU A 64 -5.64 23.35 -4.24
CA GLU A 64 -6.53 22.68 -3.29
C GLU A 64 -5.81 21.48 -2.64
N VAL A 65 -6.37 20.99 -1.54
CA VAL A 65 -5.95 19.77 -0.85
C VAL A 65 -7.21 18.96 -0.53
N ILE A 66 -7.13 17.63 -0.59
CA ILE A 66 -8.16 16.73 -0.06
C ILE A 66 -7.69 16.28 1.32
N GLY A 67 -8.44 16.61 2.36
CA GLY A 67 -8.15 16.24 3.73
C GLY A 67 -8.50 14.79 4.05
N MET A 68 -8.00 14.29 5.18
CA MET A 68 -8.20 12.90 5.59
C MET A 68 -9.67 12.57 5.90
N ASP A 69 -10.43 13.54 6.42
CA ASP A 69 -11.85 13.38 6.78
C ASP A 69 -12.83 13.67 5.64
N ASP A 70 -12.34 14.07 4.46
CA ASP A 70 -13.20 14.39 3.32
C ASP A 70 -13.89 13.13 2.75
N SER A 71 -15.13 13.29 2.29
CA SER A 71 -15.84 12.28 1.50
C SER A 71 -15.06 11.99 0.19
N PRO A 72 -14.48 10.78 0.00
CA PRO A 72 -13.44 10.61 -1.00
C PRO A 72 -13.89 10.84 -2.45
N VAL A 73 -15.04 10.26 -2.83
CA VAL A 73 -15.57 10.33 -4.20
C VAL A 73 -16.03 11.75 -4.53
N GLU A 74 -16.62 12.44 -3.57
CA GLU A 74 -17.11 13.81 -3.72
C GLU A 74 -15.94 14.80 -3.83
N ALA A 75 -14.94 14.67 -2.94
CA ALA A 75 -13.76 15.52 -2.95
C ALA A 75 -13.00 15.42 -4.27
N VAL A 76 -12.79 14.21 -4.80
CA VAL A 76 -12.15 14.00 -6.12
C VAL A 76 -12.97 14.61 -7.27
N ARG A 77 -14.30 14.65 -7.15
CA ARG A 77 -15.16 15.28 -8.17
C ARG A 77 -15.14 16.80 -8.10
N ASN A 78 -15.11 17.37 -6.90
CA ASN A 78 -15.29 18.80 -6.70
C ASN A 78 -13.96 19.58 -6.66
N ARG A 79 -12.89 19.00 -6.10
CA ARG A 79 -11.58 19.65 -5.93
C ARG A 79 -10.61 19.28 -7.04
N LYS A 80 -10.90 19.75 -8.25
CA LYS A 80 -10.11 19.40 -9.46
C LYS A 80 -8.69 19.96 -9.44
N GLY A 81 -8.43 21.01 -8.66
CA GLY A 81 -7.11 21.59 -8.44
C GLY A 81 -6.38 21.02 -7.23
N SER A 82 -6.82 19.87 -6.67
CA SER A 82 -6.13 19.23 -5.54
C SER A 82 -4.88 18.47 -5.96
N SER A 83 -3.89 18.41 -5.06
CA SER A 83 -2.62 17.69 -5.28
C SER A 83 -2.85 16.25 -5.75
N ILE A 84 -3.71 15.48 -5.07
CA ILE A 84 -4.11 14.12 -5.46
C ILE A 84 -4.68 14.12 -6.90
N VAL A 85 -5.71 14.92 -7.19
CA VAL A 85 -6.39 14.87 -8.49
C VAL A 85 -5.45 15.27 -9.63
N VAL A 86 -4.67 16.33 -9.46
CA VAL A 86 -3.69 16.79 -10.44
C VAL A 86 -2.64 15.72 -10.70
N MET A 87 -2.08 15.11 -9.65
CA MET A 87 -1.09 14.04 -9.77
C MET A 87 -1.65 12.84 -10.57
N TYR A 88 -2.86 12.39 -10.26
CA TYR A 88 -3.49 11.28 -11.00
C TYR A 88 -3.89 11.65 -12.44
N GLN A 89 -4.21 12.92 -12.72
CA GLN A 89 -4.41 13.40 -14.09
C GLN A 89 -3.11 13.37 -14.90
N MET A 90 -1.99 13.74 -14.27
CA MET A 90 -0.66 13.64 -14.90
C MET A 90 -0.23 12.19 -15.14
N ALA A 91 -0.71 11.23 -14.35
CA ALA A 91 -0.48 9.80 -14.59
C ALA A 91 -1.41 9.18 -15.66
N SER A 92 -2.33 9.97 -16.22
CA SER A 92 -3.27 9.50 -17.23
C SER A 92 -2.57 9.01 -18.51
N PRO A 93 -3.07 7.96 -19.18
CA PRO A 93 -2.56 7.54 -20.49
C PRO A 93 -2.64 8.61 -21.59
N LYS A 94 -3.43 9.67 -21.37
CA LYS A 94 -3.57 10.81 -22.28
C LYS A 94 -2.66 12.00 -21.94
N ALA A 95 -1.94 11.94 -20.82
CA ALA A 95 -1.02 13.01 -20.43
C ALA A 95 0.19 13.04 -21.36
N LYS A 96 0.59 14.24 -21.80
CA LYS A 96 1.77 14.44 -22.66
C LYS A 96 3.07 14.09 -21.92
N ASP A 97 3.15 14.59 -20.69
CA ASP A 97 4.28 14.46 -19.77
C ASP A 97 3.87 13.50 -18.63
N ARG A 98 3.60 12.26 -19.02
CA ARG A 98 2.96 11.28 -18.14
C ARG A 98 3.86 10.90 -16.96
N LEU A 99 3.28 10.83 -15.76
CA LEU A 99 3.92 10.21 -14.60
C LEU A 99 3.88 8.69 -14.72
N ASP A 100 5.03 8.05 -14.47
CA ASP A 100 5.18 6.60 -14.49
C ASP A 100 4.66 5.95 -13.21
N ALA A 101 4.81 6.66 -12.09
CA ALA A 101 4.32 6.27 -10.77
C ALA A 101 3.79 7.48 -10.01
N VAL A 102 2.88 7.24 -9.07
CA VAL A 102 2.31 8.26 -8.17
C VAL A 102 2.29 7.73 -6.75
N ILE A 103 2.64 8.59 -5.80
CA ILE A 103 2.77 8.26 -4.38
C ILE A 103 2.05 9.34 -3.57
N SER A 104 1.19 8.94 -2.66
CA SER A 104 0.49 9.84 -1.73
C SER A 104 0.23 9.11 -0.42
N ALA A 105 0.53 9.77 0.70
CA ALA A 105 0.09 9.37 2.03
C ALA A 105 -1.25 10.02 2.42
N GLY A 106 -1.94 10.63 1.47
CA GLY A 106 -3.26 11.23 1.66
C GLY A 106 -4.39 10.21 1.72
N ASN A 107 -5.63 10.70 1.65
CA ASN A 107 -6.83 9.89 1.79
C ASN A 107 -6.86 8.72 0.79
N THR A 108 -6.78 7.48 1.29
CA THR A 108 -6.72 6.25 0.47
C THR A 108 -7.90 6.13 -0.49
N GLY A 109 -9.12 6.46 -0.03
CA GLY A 109 -10.32 6.44 -0.86
C GLY A 109 -10.24 7.45 -2.01
N ALA A 110 -9.63 8.61 -1.78
CA ALA A 110 -9.46 9.65 -2.78
C ALA A 110 -8.42 9.21 -3.81
N CYS A 111 -7.31 8.62 -3.38
CA CYS A 111 -6.30 8.02 -4.26
C CYS A 111 -6.90 6.92 -5.15
N VAL A 112 -7.61 5.96 -4.57
CA VAL A 112 -8.28 4.88 -5.33
C VAL A 112 -9.34 5.44 -6.30
N SER A 113 -10.09 6.45 -5.88
CA SER A 113 -11.10 7.09 -6.73
C SER A 113 -10.47 7.85 -7.89
N ALA A 114 -9.42 8.64 -7.63
CA ALA A 114 -8.70 9.40 -8.64
C ALA A 114 -7.97 8.49 -9.63
N ALA A 115 -7.35 7.40 -9.16
CA ALA A 115 -6.72 6.38 -10.00
C ALA A 115 -7.73 5.77 -10.99
N GLN A 116 -8.89 5.35 -10.49
CA GLN A 116 -9.95 4.77 -11.32
C GLN A 116 -10.49 5.76 -12.36
N MET A 117 -10.60 7.04 -12.01
CA MET A 117 -11.09 8.08 -12.93
C MET A 117 -10.05 8.47 -14.00
N HIS A 118 -8.77 8.60 -13.63
CA HIS A 118 -7.78 9.28 -14.47
C HIS A 118 -6.71 8.37 -15.07
N MET A 119 -6.17 7.41 -14.31
CA MET A 119 -5.14 6.47 -14.80
C MET A 119 -5.72 5.37 -15.68
N ARG A 120 -7.00 5.02 -15.46
CA ARG A 120 -7.66 3.84 -16.05
C ARG A 120 -6.99 2.53 -15.64
N ARG A 121 -7.66 1.43 -15.89
CA ARG A 121 -7.14 0.08 -15.62
C ARG A 121 -6.35 -0.43 -16.81
N LEU A 122 -5.46 -1.39 -16.55
CA LEU A 122 -4.84 -2.18 -17.60
C LEU A 122 -5.91 -2.90 -18.43
N PRO A 123 -5.63 -3.20 -19.71
CA PRO A 123 -6.52 -4.02 -20.53
C PRO A 123 -6.91 -5.32 -19.82
N ASN A 124 -8.19 -5.67 -19.90
CA ASN A 124 -8.78 -6.86 -19.27
C ASN A 124 -8.81 -6.88 -17.73
N VAL A 125 -8.24 -5.89 -17.03
CA VAL A 125 -8.41 -5.78 -15.57
C VAL A 125 -9.76 -5.14 -15.26
N HIS A 126 -10.63 -5.87 -14.58
CA HIS A 126 -12.01 -5.46 -14.34
C HIS A 126 -12.14 -4.50 -13.15
N ARG A 127 -11.41 -4.77 -12.06
CA ARG A 127 -11.38 -3.98 -10.83
C ARG A 127 -9.95 -3.87 -10.31
N PRO A 128 -9.53 -2.72 -9.77
CA PRO A 128 -8.29 -2.66 -9.00
C PRO A 128 -8.44 -3.43 -7.68
N GLY A 129 -7.32 -3.75 -7.05
CA GLY A 129 -7.24 -4.21 -5.67
C GLY A 129 -6.19 -3.37 -4.93
N ILE A 130 -6.35 -3.19 -3.62
CA ILE A 130 -5.30 -2.66 -2.76
C ILE A 130 -4.48 -3.85 -2.29
N ALA A 131 -3.19 -3.85 -2.66
CA ALA A 131 -2.23 -4.82 -2.16
C ALA A 131 -1.40 -4.19 -1.05
N VAL A 132 -1.20 -4.93 0.05
CA VAL A 132 -0.30 -4.53 1.14
C VAL A 132 0.65 -5.68 1.40
N THR A 133 1.95 -5.37 1.47
CA THR A 133 2.97 -6.31 1.91
C THR A 133 3.09 -6.21 3.42
N VAL A 134 2.90 -7.32 4.12
CA VAL A 134 3.02 -7.38 5.58
C VAL A 134 4.22 -8.22 5.96
N PRO A 135 5.14 -7.71 6.80
CA PRO A 135 6.21 -8.52 7.35
C PRO A 135 5.62 -9.54 8.31
N THR A 136 6.10 -10.77 8.20
CA THR A 136 5.76 -11.85 9.12
C THR A 136 7.02 -12.47 9.67
N PHE A 137 6.90 -13.29 10.73
CA PHE A 137 8.04 -14.03 11.27
C PHE A 137 8.66 -15.02 10.26
N SER A 138 7.93 -15.33 9.19
CA SER A 138 8.34 -16.27 8.14
C SER A 138 8.68 -15.57 6.81
N GLY A 139 8.76 -14.24 6.78
CA GLY A 139 8.99 -13.44 5.58
C GLY A 139 7.77 -12.59 5.17
N PRO A 140 7.89 -11.74 4.15
CA PRO A 140 6.80 -10.87 3.72
C PRO A 140 5.67 -11.66 3.05
N VAL A 141 4.41 -11.25 3.32
CA VAL A 141 3.22 -11.77 2.65
C VAL A 141 2.46 -10.63 1.97
N VAL A 142 2.03 -10.84 0.73
CA VAL A 142 1.18 -9.87 0.01
C VAL A 142 -0.29 -10.20 0.26
N LEU A 143 -1.02 -9.30 0.89
CA LEU A 143 -2.47 -9.37 1.04
C LEU A 143 -3.15 -8.55 -0.05
N ILE A 144 -4.09 -9.14 -0.80
CA ILE A 144 -4.88 -8.44 -1.82
C ILE A 144 -6.28 -9.07 -1.94
N ASP A 145 -7.39 -8.37 -1.83
CA ASP A 145 -7.60 -6.94 -1.68
C ASP A 145 -7.81 -6.54 -0.22
N VAL A 146 -7.32 -5.37 0.20
CA VAL A 146 -7.52 -4.85 1.57
C VAL A 146 -8.42 -3.60 1.63
N GLY A 147 -9.25 -3.35 0.61
CA GLY A 147 -10.33 -2.37 0.74
C GLY A 147 -10.81 -1.67 -0.53
N ALA A 148 -10.29 -2.00 -1.72
CA ALA A 148 -10.78 -1.37 -2.95
C ALA A 148 -12.16 -1.89 -3.39
N ASN A 149 -12.47 -3.15 -3.10
CA ASN A 149 -13.62 -3.86 -3.62
C ASN A 149 -14.24 -4.74 -2.55
N ILE A 150 -15.31 -4.23 -1.93
CA ILE A 150 -16.02 -4.88 -0.83
C ILE A 150 -16.87 -6.10 -1.27
N GLU A 151 -17.18 -6.22 -2.57
CA GLU A 151 -18.01 -7.30 -3.11
C GLU A 151 -17.41 -7.81 -4.44
N PRO A 152 -16.25 -8.49 -4.40
CA PRO A 152 -15.62 -9.00 -5.60
C PRO A 152 -16.37 -10.22 -6.14
N LYS A 153 -16.64 -10.23 -7.45
CA LYS A 153 -17.00 -11.44 -8.19
C LYS A 153 -15.82 -12.43 -8.22
N PRO A 154 -16.07 -13.73 -8.42
CA PRO A 154 -15.03 -14.76 -8.46
C PRO A 154 -13.84 -14.45 -9.39
N HIS A 155 -14.11 -13.93 -10.58
CA HIS A 155 -13.06 -13.56 -11.52
C HIS A 155 -12.23 -12.33 -11.09
N HIS A 156 -12.75 -11.45 -10.23
CA HIS A 156 -11.95 -10.38 -9.65
C HIS A 156 -10.90 -10.97 -8.69
N LEU A 157 -11.31 -11.92 -7.83
CA LEU A 157 -10.39 -12.63 -6.93
C LEU A 157 -9.32 -13.39 -7.72
N ALA A 158 -9.69 -14.04 -8.82
CA ALA A 158 -8.74 -14.69 -9.71
C ALA A 158 -7.71 -13.70 -10.30
N GLN A 159 -8.15 -12.52 -10.73
CA GLN A 159 -7.25 -11.45 -11.22
C GLN A 159 -6.34 -10.92 -10.11
N TYR A 160 -6.81 -10.86 -8.86
CA TYR A 160 -5.99 -10.49 -7.71
C TYR A 160 -4.86 -11.50 -7.47
N GLY A 161 -5.13 -12.80 -7.66
CA GLY A 161 -4.08 -13.83 -7.62
C GLY A 161 -2.98 -13.61 -8.67
N VAL A 162 -3.36 -13.29 -9.90
CA VAL A 162 -2.39 -12.99 -10.98
C VAL A 162 -1.57 -11.74 -10.65
N MET A 163 -2.22 -10.67 -10.20
CA MET A 163 -1.52 -9.43 -9.84
C MET A 163 -0.59 -9.61 -8.64
N GLY A 164 -1.04 -10.31 -7.61
CA GLY A 164 -0.25 -10.61 -6.42
C GLY A 164 0.95 -11.52 -6.72
N ASP A 165 0.78 -12.55 -7.55
CA ASP A 165 1.87 -13.40 -8.03
C ASP A 165 2.96 -12.58 -8.75
N VAL A 166 2.56 -11.72 -9.69
CA VAL A 166 3.50 -10.87 -10.44
C VAL A 166 4.21 -9.90 -9.50
N TYR A 167 3.48 -9.25 -8.59
CA TYR A 167 4.06 -8.32 -7.63
C TYR A 167 5.07 -9.03 -6.72
N SER A 168 4.72 -10.18 -6.14
CA SER A 168 5.60 -10.97 -5.27
C SER A 168 6.87 -11.44 -6.01
N ARG A 169 6.74 -11.90 -7.27
CA ARG A 169 7.91 -12.28 -8.08
C ARG A 169 8.82 -11.11 -8.41
N ARG A 170 8.24 -9.98 -8.81
CA ARG A 170 9.00 -8.86 -9.40
C ARG A 170 9.54 -7.89 -8.37
N ILE A 171 8.78 -7.66 -7.30
CA ILE A 171 9.12 -6.67 -6.26
C ILE A 171 9.77 -7.37 -5.06
N LEU A 172 9.21 -8.50 -4.61
CA LEU A 172 9.75 -9.22 -3.44
C LEU A 172 10.78 -10.30 -3.82
N GLY A 173 11.00 -10.56 -5.11
CA GLY A 173 12.00 -11.51 -5.59
C GLY A 173 11.68 -12.98 -5.31
N ILE A 174 10.46 -13.32 -4.93
CA ILE A 174 10.05 -14.70 -4.65
C ILE A 174 9.76 -15.39 -5.98
N GLU A 175 10.69 -16.18 -6.53
CA GLU A 175 10.59 -16.72 -7.91
C GLU A 175 9.29 -17.48 -8.22
N ARG A 176 8.75 -18.22 -7.24
CA ARG A 176 7.54 -19.05 -7.39
C ARG A 176 6.60 -18.90 -6.17
N PRO A 177 5.94 -17.74 -6.02
CA PRO A 177 5.13 -17.42 -4.84
C PRO A 177 3.99 -18.41 -4.66
N ARG A 178 3.78 -18.88 -3.43
CA ARG A 178 2.62 -19.66 -3.05
C ARG A 178 1.43 -18.71 -2.94
N VAL A 179 0.48 -18.86 -3.86
CA VAL A 179 -0.74 -18.06 -3.90
C VAL A 179 -1.86 -18.84 -3.23
N ALA A 180 -2.52 -18.24 -2.25
CA ALA A 180 -3.63 -18.85 -1.54
C ALA A 180 -4.86 -17.95 -1.52
N LEU A 181 -6.05 -18.55 -1.41
CA LEU A 181 -7.32 -17.84 -1.27
C LEU A 181 -7.80 -17.93 0.18
N MET A 182 -8.02 -16.78 0.82
CA MET A 182 -8.54 -16.69 2.19
C MET A 182 -9.90 -17.39 2.30
N ASN A 183 -10.06 -18.22 3.32
CA ASN A 183 -11.30 -18.94 3.57
C ASN A 183 -11.45 -19.25 5.08
N VAL A 184 -12.63 -19.71 5.45
CA VAL A 184 -12.97 -20.14 6.82
C VAL A 184 -12.32 -21.48 7.22
N GLY A 185 -11.64 -22.15 6.30
CA GLY A 185 -10.88 -23.38 6.53
C GLY A 185 -10.06 -23.80 5.31
N GLY A 186 -9.04 -24.61 5.53
CA GLY A 186 -8.15 -25.11 4.46
C GLY A 186 -8.78 -26.18 3.55
N GLU A 187 -9.91 -26.78 3.93
CA GLU A 187 -10.55 -27.86 3.19
C GLU A 187 -11.32 -27.35 1.97
N GLU A 188 -11.20 -28.05 0.82
CA GLU A 188 -11.80 -27.62 -0.45
C GLU A 188 -13.33 -27.45 -0.44
N GLN A 189 -14.03 -28.07 0.51
CA GLN A 189 -15.48 -28.02 0.60
C GLN A 189 -16.01 -26.78 1.34
N LYS A 190 -15.15 -26.08 2.08
CA LYS A 190 -15.51 -24.88 2.85
C LYS A 190 -15.55 -23.64 1.97
N GLY A 191 -16.28 -22.63 2.45
CA GLY A 191 -16.49 -21.37 1.74
C GLY A 191 -17.75 -21.36 0.87
N THR A 192 -18.03 -20.19 0.31
CA THR A 192 -19.22 -19.93 -0.51
C THR A 192 -19.09 -20.52 -1.91
N SER A 193 -20.19 -20.51 -2.68
CA SER A 193 -20.15 -20.84 -4.13
C SER A 193 -19.11 -20.00 -4.86
N ASP A 194 -19.05 -18.71 -4.54
CA ASP A 194 -18.20 -17.73 -5.21
C ASP A 194 -16.72 -17.99 -4.90
N MET A 195 -16.40 -18.40 -3.67
CA MET A 195 -15.05 -18.83 -3.30
C MET A 195 -14.61 -20.12 -4.01
N LYS A 196 -15.55 -21.03 -4.29
CA LYS A 196 -15.27 -22.26 -5.04
C LYS A 196 -15.02 -21.96 -6.51
N GLU A 197 -15.84 -21.09 -7.11
CA GLU A 197 -15.62 -20.62 -8.48
C GLU A 197 -14.28 -19.88 -8.62
N ALA A 198 -13.95 -18.98 -7.67
CA ALA A 198 -12.68 -18.27 -7.66
C ALA A 198 -11.48 -19.22 -7.56
N ARG A 199 -11.57 -20.23 -6.68
CA ARG A 199 -10.57 -21.29 -6.55
C ARG A 199 -10.37 -22.04 -7.87
N ASP A 200 -11.45 -22.41 -8.55
CA ASP A 200 -11.37 -23.16 -9.80
C ASP A 200 -10.73 -22.32 -10.93
N LEU A 201 -11.07 -21.03 -10.99
CA LEU A 201 -10.42 -20.07 -11.90
C LEU A 201 -8.91 -19.94 -11.60
N LEU A 202 -8.53 -19.75 -10.33
CA LEU A 202 -7.13 -19.66 -9.90
C LEU A 202 -6.34 -20.93 -10.24
N ARG A 203 -6.94 -22.10 -10.05
CA ARG A 203 -6.33 -23.40 -10.39
C ARG A 203 -6.11 -23.55 -11.90
N SER A 204 -6.99 -22.98 -12.72
CA SER A 204 -6.87 -22.99 -14.18
C SER A 204 -5.87 -21.97 -14.72
N ALA A 205 -5.38 -21.05 -13.89
CA ALA A 205 -4.40 -20.04 -14.32
C ALA A 205 -3.02 -20.68 -14.50
N GLU A 206 -2.61 -20.85 -15.76
CA GLU A 206 -1.33 -21.45 -16.11
C GLU A 206 -0.15 -20.70 -15.50
N GLY A 207 0.82 -21.46 -14.97
CA GLY A 207 2.06 -20.92 -14.39
C GLY A 207 1.92 -20.39 -12.96
N MET A 208 0.71 -20.30 -12.40
CA MET A 208 0.50 -19.91 -11.01
C MET A 208 0.75 -21.08 -10.05
N ASN A 209 1.47 -20.83 -8.96
CA ASN A 209 1.61 -21.78 -7.86
C ASN A 209 0.47 -21.58 -6.84
N PHE A 210 -0.75 -21.90 -7.26
CA PHE A 210 -1.94 -21.82 -6.40
C PHE A 210 -2.00 -23.03 -5.46
N ILE A 211 -1.89 -22.77 -4.14
CA ILE A 211 -1.80 -23.81 -3.11
C ILE A 211 -3.16 -24.11 -2.42
N GLY A 212 -4.24 -23.49 -2.88
CA GLY A 212 -5.59 -23.71 -2.35
C GLY A 212 -6.01 -22.66 -1.34
N TYR A 213 -6.76 -23.08 -0.32
CA TYR A 213 -7.28 -22.20 0.71
C TYR A 213 -6.29 -21.98 1.86
N ILE A 214 -6.39 -20.82 2.51
CA ILE A 214 -5.65 -20.49 3.73
C ILE A 214 -6.59 -19.90 4.79
N GLU A 215 -6.35 -20.23 6.05
CA GLU A 215 -7.04 -19.64 7.20
C GLU A 215 -6.27 -18.43 7.75
N GLY A 216 -6.99 -17.47 8.36
CA GLY A 216 -6.38 -16.27 8.94
C GLY A 216 -5.24 -16.54 9.93
N ARG A 217 -5.29 -17.66 10.67
CA ARG A 217 -4.24 -18.04 11.62
C ARG A 217 -2.89 -18.35 10.95
N SER A 218 -2.90 -18.79 9.70
CA SER A 218 -1.69 -19.23 8.98
C SER A 218 -1.07 -18.12 8.12
N VAL A 219 -1.73 -16.96 8.01
CA VAL A 219 -1.27 -15.83 7.18
C VAL A 219 0.07 -15.31 7.67
N PHE A 220 0.21 -15.11 8.98
CA PHE A 220 1.41 -14.54 9.59
C PHE A 220 2.47 -15.58 10.00
N ASP A 221 2.17 -16.87 9.79
CA ASP A 221 3.06 -18.00 10.10
C ASP A 221 3.63 -18.65 8.81
N GLY A 222 3.73 -17.88 7.73
CA GLY A 222 4.38 -18.33 6.49
C GLY A 222 3.57 -19.36 5.67
N GLY A 223 2.25 -19.41 5.83
CA GLY A 223 1.40 -20.33 5.08
C GLY A 223 1.35 -20.07 3.56
N ALA A 224 1.55 -18.81 3.15
CA ALA A 224 1.55 -18.39 1.75
C ALA A 224 2.41 -17.13 1.57
N ASP A 225 2.74 -16.81 0.32
CA ASP A 225 3.49 -15.61 -0.06
C ASP A 225 2.56 -14.53 -0.63
N VAL A 226 1.41 -14.95 -1.16
CA VAL A 226 0.31 -14.10 -1.63
C VAL A 226 -1.00 -14.67 -1.09
N VAL A 227 -1.80 -13.83 -0.44
CA VAL A 227 -3.10 -14.18 0.12
C VAL A 227 -4.18 -13.31 -0.50
N ILE A 228 -5.07 -13.97 -1.24
CA ILE A 228 -6.20 -13.36 -1.93
C ILE A 228 -7.39 -13.28 -0.97
N THR A 229 -8.05 -12.13 -0.90
CA THR A 229 -9.25 -11.92 -0.09
C THR A 229 -10.15 -10.85 -0.74
N ASP A 230 -11.42 -10.77 -0.31
CA ASP A 230 -12.24 -9.59 -0.56
C ASP A 230 -11.79 -8.41 0.30
N GLY A 231 -12.16 -7.20 -0.15
CA GLY A 231 -11.75 -5.96 0.49
C GLY A 231 -12.31 -5.75 1.89
N VAL A 232 -13.39 -6.43 2.29
CA VAL A 232 -13.90 -6.33 3.67
C VAL A 232 -13.03 -7.17 4.60
N VAL A 233 -12.87 -8.46 4.29
CA VAL A 233 -12.08 -9.38 5.10
C VAL A 233 -10.62 -8.95 5.16
N GLY A 234 -10.02 -8.52 4.05
CA GLY A 234 -8.63 -8.04 4.03
C GLY A 234 -8.42 -6.78 4.87
N ASN A 235 -9.33 -5.80 4.78
CA ASN A 235 -9.26 -4.57 5.57
C ASN A 235 -9.46 -4.84 7.08
N VAL A 236 -10.39 -5.72 7.43
CA VAL A 236 -10.59 -6.12 8.83
C VAL A 236 -9.37 -6.84 9.36
N MET A 237 -8.77 -7.74 8.56
CA MET A 237 -7.59 -8.50 8.95
C MET A 237 -6.39 -7.60 9.22
N ILE A 238 -6.09 -6.65 8.32
CA ILE A 238 -4.92 -5.77 8.49
C ILE A 238 -5.10 -4.86 9.71
N LYS A 239 -6.28 -4.27 9.90
CA LYS A 239 -6.57 -3.39 11.06
C LYS A 239 -6.57 -4.16 12.38
N LEU A 240 -7.04 -5.40 12.36
CA LEU A 240 -6.98 -6.28 13.54
C LEU A 240 -5.52 -6.59 13.89
N ALA A 241 -4.70 -6.93 12.89
CA ALA A 241 -3.28 -7.22 13.10
C ALA A 241 -2.52 -6.01 13.66
N GLU A 242 -2.71 -4.82 13.08
CA GLU A 242 -2.12 -3.57 13.55
C GLU A 242 -2.57 -3.22 14.98
N GLY A 243 -3.88 -3.26 15.24
CA GLY A 243 -4.46 -2.94 16.54
C GLY A 243 -4.02 -3.91 17.64
N LEU A 244 -3.99 -5.22 17.33
CA LEU A 244 -3.55 -6.26 18.26
C LEU A 244 -2.06 -6.13 18.56
N ALA A 245 -1.21 -6.00 17.53
CA ALA A 245 0.23 -5.84 17.70
C ALA A 245 0.54 -4.59 18.54
N GLY A 246 -0.04 -3.43 18.16
CA GLY A 246 0.12 -2.18 18.91
C GLY A 246 -0.37 -2.28 20.36
N GLY A 247 -1.47 -2.99 20.61
CA GLY A 247 -1.99 -3.24 21.95
C GLY A 247 -1.06 -4.11 22.81
N ILE A 248 -0.57 -5.22 22.26
CA ILE A 248 0.34 -6.14 22.97
C ILE A 248 1.65 -5.44 23.33
N PHE A 249 2.27 -4.70 22.40
CA PHE A 249 3.51 -3.98 22.68
C PHE A 249 3.33 -2.88 23.73
N LYS A 250 2.22 -2.12 23.69
CA LYS A 250 1.90 -1.12 24.71
C LYS A 250 1.71 -1.75 26.09
N ALA A 251 0.96 -2.86 26.17
CA ALA A 251 0.75 -3.59 27.41
C ALA A 251 2.07 -4.14 27.96
N LEU A 252 2.91 -4.76 27.12
CA LEU A 252 4.21 -5.27 27.51
C LEU A 252 5.12 -4.16 28.03
N ALA A 253 5.20 -3.03 27.32
CA ALA A 253 6.00 -1.88 27.75
C ALA A 253 5.53 -1.33 29.10
N HIS A 254 4.22 -1.25 29.32
CA HIS A 254 3.64 -0.84 30.59
C HIS A 254 4.00 -1.79 31.74
N GLU A 255 3.82 -3.10 31.55
CA GLU A 255 4.13 -4.11 32.57
C GLU A 255 5.63 -4.15 32.91
N VAL A 256 6.50 -4.08 31.90
CA VAL A 256 7.96 -4.04 32.12
C VAL A 256 8.34 -2.79 32.92
N PHE A 257 7.81 -1.62 32.56
CA PHE A 257 8.09 -0.38 33.28
C PHE A 257 7.56 -0.41 34.71
N ALA A 258 6.38 -1.01 34.94
CA ALA A 258 5.79 -1.13 36.26
C ALA A 258 6.58 -2.07 37.19
N ILE A 259 7.18 -3.13 36.65
CA ILE A 259 7.98 -4.09 37.41
C ILE A 259 9.39 -3.56 37.67
N ASP A 260 10.07 -3.06 36.64
CA ASP A 260 11.46 -2.61 36.71
C ASP A 260 11.74 -1.52 35.64
N PRO A 261 11.76 -0.24 36.04
CA PRO A 261 12.08 0.87 35.13
C PRO A 261 13.48 0.77 34.50
N GLU A 262 14.47 0.20 35.19
CA GLU A 262 15.83 0.05 34.63
C GLU A 262 15.85 -1.06 33.56
N LEU A 263 15.08 -2.13 33.74
CA LEU A 263 14.88 -3.15 32.72
C LEU A 263 14.19 -2.59 31.48
N ALA A 264 13.21 -1.69 31.65
CA ALA A 264 12.53 -1.05 30.53
C ALA A 264 13.51 -0.28 29.63
N VAL A 265 14.40 0.52 30.22
CA VAL A 265 15.45 1.26 29.48
C VAL A 265 16.39 0.30 28.75
N ARG A 266 16.76 -0.83 29.38
CA ARG A 266 17.61 -1.84 28.74
C ARG A 266 16.94 -2.60 27.60
N LEU A 267 15.62 -2.77 27.65
CA LEU A 267 14.85 -3.45 26.61
C LEU A 267 14.42 -2.52 25.48
N GLU A 268 14.42 -1.20 25.69
CA GLU A 268 14.04 -0.21 24.68
C GLU A 268 14.75 -0.42 23.32
N PRO A 269 16.08 -0.67 23.24
CA PRO A 269 16.75 -0.91 21.97
C PRO A 269 16.27 -2.21 21.28
N VAL A 270 15.92 -3.23 22.05
CA VAL A 270 15.41 -4.51 21.53
C VAL A 270 14.02 -4.30 20.95
N VAL A 271 13.14 -3.60 21.66
CA VAL A 271 11.79 -3.25 21.20
C VAL A 271 11.88 -2.40 19.93
N LYS A 272 12.72 -1.36 19.90
CA LYS A 272 12.96 -0.55 18.70
C LYS A 272 13.45 -1.39 17.52
N SER A 273 14.38 -2.32 17.74
CA SER A 273 14.85 -3.23 16.70
C SER A 273 13.75 -4.17 16.21
N LEU A 274 12.88 -4.66 17.10
CA LEU A 274 11.73 -5.49 16.72
C LEU A 274 10.73 -4.70 15.88
N TYR A 275 10.39 -3.48 16.27
CA TYR A 275 9.54 -2.60 15.48
C TYR A 275 10.14 -2.35 14.09
N ALA A 276 11.41 -1.94 14.01
CA ALA A 276 12.06 -1.68 12.73
C ALA A 276 12.10 -2.91 11.80
N LYS A 277 12.25 -4.12 12.34
CA LYS A 277 12.25 -5.36 11.54
C LYS A 277 10.87 -5.78 11.03
N HIS A 278 9.81 -5.29 11.66
CA HIS A 278 8.42 -5.65 11.33
C HIS A 278 7.59 -4.42 10.96
N ASP A 279 8.26 -3.33 10.57
CA ASP A 279 7.60 -2.17 10.01
C ASP A 279 7.24 -2.48 8.57
N TYR A 280 5.94 -2.53 8.29
CA TYR A 280 5.45 -2.84 6.95
C TYR A 280 5.65 -1.68 5.98
N HIS A 281 5.94 -0.47 6.47
CA HIS A 281 6.22 0.69 5.61
C HIS A 281 7.58 0.58 4.88
N GLU A 282 8.45 -0.34 5.30
CA GLU A 282 9.74 -0.62 4.65
C GLU A 282 9.60 -1.49 3.37
N TYR A 283 8.38 -1.94 3.02
CA TYR A 283 8.09 -2.83 1.89
C TYR A 283 7.30 -2.17 0.75
#